data_AF-A0A962PDE6-F1
#
_entry.id   AF-A0A962PDE6-F1
#
_cell.length_a   1.000
_cell.length_b   1.000
_cell.length_c   1.000
_cell.angle_alpha   90.00
_cell.angle_beta   90.00
_cell.angle_gamma   90.00
#
_symmetry.space_group_name_H-M   'P 1'
#
loop_
_entity.id
_entity.type
_entity.pdbx_description
1 polymer ?
#
loop_
_entity_poly.entity_id
_entity_poly.type
_entity_poly.pdbx_seq_one_letter_code
_entity_poly.pdbx_strand_id
1 'polypeptide(L)'
;MTIKLPDWLLENIPSIQEPATLSLREDKLVITYPDDTETIHNTLKEVQHQTHKVKCTDIKILPEVYWHFGEDKEQGMLSFKTSEHLFSMLLSYSDQDRFNSLKSSLQIAIENEELYLENPTDFFTAYHYIDTHPAFWTVMGELPSWYWATEGHCQRISHWVYKDDENGQLKICLETGSHVNKITDSVKIYQEHYHDYRLDVCADTFEQAFIKLAALLYKFFDNQGIERAEVEHQKPMWVLELEQQITEFKKWQADDNL
;
A
#
# COMPACT_ATOMS: atom_id res chain seq x y z
N MET A 1 15.97 0.79 16.80
CA MET A 1 15.59 2.16 16.42
C MET A 1 14.07 2.16 16.28
N THR A 2 13.33 3.14 16.82
CA THR A 2 11.86 3.14 16.70
C THR A 2 11.48 3.89 15.44
N ILE A 3 10.98 3.18 14.44
CA ILE A 3 10.54 3.77 13.17
C ILE A 3 9.25 4.55 13.41
N LYS A 4 9.23 5.80 12.96
CA LYS A 4 8.04 6.64 12.91
C LYS A 4 7.46 6.56 11.50
N LEU A 5 6.14 6.33 11.39
CA LEU A 5 5.45 6.43 10.11
C LEU A 5 5.38 7.89 9.65
N PRO A 6 5.35 8.16 8.33
CA PRO A 6 5.21 9.51 7.78
C PRO A 6 3.90 10.17 8.24
N ASP A 7 3.91 11.49 8.41
CA ASP A 7 2.74 12.22 8.89
C ASP A 7 1.54 12.09 7.92
N TRP A 8 1.79 12.12 6.60
CA TRP A 8 0.75 11.90 5.59
C TRP A 8 0.07 10.54 5.75
N LEU A 9 0.80 9.51 6.17
CA LEU A 9 0.24 8.18 6.38
C LEU A 9 -0.54 8.13 7.70
N LEU A 10 -0.01 8.73 8.77
CA LEU A 10 -0.66 8.80 10.08
C LEU A 10 -2.00 9.54 10.03
N GLU A 11 -2.10 10.61 9.24
CA GLU A 11 -3.33 11.38 9.05
C GLU A 11 -4.46 10.57 8.39
N ASN A 12 -4.12 9.47 7.70
CA ASN A 12 -5.04 8.64 6.92
C ASN A 12 -5.35 7.27 7.56
N ILE A 13 -4.75 6.97 8.71
CA ILE A 13 -5.00 5.74 9.47
C ILE A 13 -6.11 5.99 10.51
N PRO A 14 -7.10 5.09 10.65
CA PRO A 14 -8.10 5.19 11.72
C PRO A 14 -7.48 5.17 13.11
N SER A 15 -8.21 5.67 14.12
CA SER A 15 -7.80 5.47 15.52
C SER A 15 -7.75 3.98 15.84
N ILE A 16 -6.63 3.53 16.41
CA ILE A 16 -6.45 2.14 16.87
C ILE A 16 -7.51 1.82 17.91
N GLN A 17 -8.29 0.77 17.66
CA GLN A 17 -9.27 0.25 18.60
C GLN A 17 -8.73 -0.99 19.31
N GLU A 18 -9.16 -1.19 20.56
CA GLU A 18 -8.92 -2.45 21.25
C GLU A 18 -9.70 -3.57 20.53
N PRO A 19 -9.06 -4.71 20.23
CA PRO A 19 -9.76 -5.81 19.59
C PRO A 19 -10.67 -6.52 20.59
N ALA A 20 -11.75 -7.12 20.10
CA ALA A 20 -12.43 -8.17 20.84
C ALA A 20 -11.48 -9.35 21.04
N THR A 21 -11.64 -10.10 22.13
CA THR A 21 -10.81 -11.27 22.44
C THR A 21 -11.62 -12.54 22.31
N LEU A 22 -11.10 -13.54 21.60
CA LEU A 22 -11.67 -14.88 21.53
C LEU A 22 -10.90 -15.80 22.48
N SER A 23 -11.59 -16.28 23.51
CA SER A 23 -11.05 -17.18 24.54
C SER A 23 -11.81 -18.51 24.57
N LEU A 24 -11.27 -19.47 25.32
CA LEU A 24 -11.92 -20.74 25.61
C LEU A 24 -12.24 -20.82 27.11
N ARG A 25 -13.52 -20.89 27.46
CA ARG A 25 -13.98 -21.15 28.84
C ARG A 25 -14.71 -22.48 28.88
N GLU A 26 -14.13 -23.45 29.60
CA GLU A 26 -14.53 -24.85 29.54
C GLU A 26 -14.42 -25.36 28.09
N ASP A 27 -15.55 -25.62 27.42
CA ASP A 27 -15.62 -26.02 26.00
C ASP A 27 -16.41 -25.00 25.16
N LYS A 28 -16.55 -23.76 25.65
CA LYS A 28 -17.27 -22.69 24.95
C LYS A 28 -16.31 -21.63 24.44
N LEU A 29 -16.54 -21.21 23.21
CA LEU A 29 -15.86 -20.10 22.57
C LEU A 29 -16.51 -18.81 23.04
N VAL A 30 -15.73 -17.91 23.64
CA VAL A 30 -16.25 -16.67 24.21
C VAL A 30 -15.55 -15.49 23.55
N ILE A 31 -16.35 -14.62 22.94
CA ILE A 31 -15.89 -13.32 22.45
C ILE A 31 -16.19 -12.29 23.52
N THR A 32 -15.15 -11.66 24.06
CA THR A 32 -15.25 -10.51 24.98
C THR A 32 -14.90 -9.23 24.22
N TYR A 33 -15.81 -8.28 24.18
CA TYR A 33 -15.65 -6.99 23.51
C TYR A 33 -14.98 -5.95 24.43
N PRO A 34 -14.47 -4.83 23.88
CA PRO A 34 -13.79 -3.79 24.68
C PRO A 34 -14.68 -3.12 25.75
N ASP A 35 -16.00 -3.24 25.65
CA ASP A 35 -16.97 -2.75 26.64
C ASP A 35 -17.35 -3.81 27.69
N ASP A 36 -16.56 -4.87 27.82
CA ASP A 36 -16.77 -6.03 28.68
C ASP A 36 -18.04 -6.85 28.36
N THR A 37 -18.72 -6.58 27.25
CA THR A 37 -19.82 -7.44 26.80
C THR A 37 -19.29 -8.76 26.25
N GLU A 38 -20.06 -9.83 26.42
CA GLU A 38 -19.65 -11.17 26.00
C GLU A 38 -20.70 -11.83 25.10
N THR A 39 -20.21 -12.58 24.11
CA THR A 39 -21.04 -13.55 23.37
C THR A 39 -20.41 -14.94 23.43
N ILE A 40 -21.26 -15.95 23.56
CA ILE A 40 -20.86 -17.34 23.76
C ILE A 40 -21.29 -18.16 22.54
N HIS A 41 -20.36 -18.93 22.01
CA HIS A 41 -20.50 -19.72 20.80
C HIS A 41 -20.06 -21.17 21.05
N ASN A 42 -20.64 -22.10 20.29
CA ASN A 42 -20.30 -23.53 20.36
C ASN A 42 -19.29 -23.93 19.29
N THR A 43 -19.20 -23.17 18.18
CA THR A 43 -18.35 -23.54 17.05
C THR A 43 -17.60 -22.35 16.48
N LEU A 44 -16.43 -22.60 15.88
CA LEU A 44 -15.66 -21.57 15.15
C LEU A 44 -16.45 -20.98 13.98
N LYS A 45 -17.40 -21.73 13.41
CA LYS A 45 -18.31 -21.25 12.35
C LYS A 45 -19.26 -20.16 12.86
N GLU A 46 -19.79 -20.32 14.07
CA GLU A 46 -20.65 -19.30 14.70
C GLU A 46 -19.84 -18.03 15.01
N VAL A 47 -18.63 -18.21 15.57
CA VAL A 47 -17.69 -17.10 15.80
C VAL A 47 -17.41 -16.37 14.50
N GLN A 48 -17.02 -17.07 13.44
CA GLN A 48 -16.73 -16.48 12.15
C GLN A 48 -17.95 -15.73 11.57
N HIS A 49 -19.16 -16.27 11.70
CA HIS A 49 -20.37 -15.57 11.24
C HIS A 49 -20.61 -14.27 12.04
N GLN A 50 -20.31 -14.27 13.33
CA GLN A 50 -20.39 -13.09 14.18
C GLN A 50 -19.31 -12.05 13.83
N THR A 51 -18.08 -12.48 13.54
CA THR A 51 -16.99 -11.58 13.10
C THR A 51 -17.20 -11.01 11.71
N HIS A 52 -18.03 -11.62 10.86
CA HIS A 52 -18.38 -10.95 9.60
C HIS A 52 -19.37 -9.79 9.81
N LYS A 53 -20.12 -9.80 10.92
CA LYS A 53 -21.06 -8.72 11.28
C LYS A 53 -20.38 -7.58 12.04
N VAL A 54 -19.36 -7.90 12.82
CA VAL A 54 -18.48 -6.95 13.51
C VAL A 54 -17.19 -6.94 12.70
N LYS A 55 -16.95 -5.96 11.81
CA LYS A 55 -15.80 -5.85 10.87
C LYS A 55 -14.73 -6.94 11.09
N CYS A 56 -14.55 -7.79 10.06
CA CYS A 56 -13.88 -9.12 10.06
C CYS A 56 -12.40 -9.19 10.51
N THR A 57 -11.96 -8.18 11.25
CA THR A 57 -10.61 -7.72 11.43
C THR A 57 -10.26 -7.42 12.87
N ASP A 58 -11.19 -7.51 13.80
CA ASP A 58 -10.97 -6.88 15.11
C ASP A 58 -10.99 -7.91 16.25
N ILE A 59 -10.70 -9.19 15.95
CA ILE A 59 -10.60 -10.24 16.97
C ILE A 59 -9.14 -10.65 17.19
N LYS A 60 -8.71 -10.66 18.46
CA LYS A 60 -7.50 -11.31 18.93
C LYS A 60 -7.86 -12.69 19.48
N ILE A 61 -7.33 -13.74 18.86
CA ILE A 61 -7.55 -15.11 19.32
C ILE A 61 -6.50 -15.43 20.40
N LEU A 62 -6.93 -15.92 21.55
CA LEU A 62 -6.04 -16.26 22.65
C LEU A 62 -5.41 -17.67 22.46
N PRO A 63 -4.21 -17.93 23.05
CA PRO A 63 -3.45 -19.16 22.85
C PRO A 63 -4.23 -20.45 23.10
N GLU A 64 -5.11 -20.47 24.09
CA GLU A 64 -5.90 -21.64 24.46
C GLU A 64 -6.86 -22.10 23.34
N VAL A 65 -7.35 -21.17 22.52
CA VAL A 65 -8.21 -21.50 21.38
C VAL A 65 -7.38 -22.19 20.28
N TYR A 66 -6.15 -21.71 20.03
CA TYR A 66 -5.24 -22.37 19.10
C TYR A 66 -4.86 -23.76 19.57
N TRP A 67 -4.60 -23.96 20.85
CA TRP A 67 -4.26 -25.28 21.38
C TRP A 67 -5.42 -26.26 21.29
N HIS A 68 -6.67 -25.79 21.34
CA HIS A 68 -7.83 -26.65 21.25
C HIS A 68 -8.21 -26.99 19.80
N PHE A 69 -8.10 -26.04 18.87
CA PHE A 69 -8.62 -26.18 17.51
C PHE A 69 -7.57 -26.22 16.39
N GLY A 70 -6.34 -25.78 16.64
CA GLY A 70 -5.27 -25.78 15.64
C GLY A 70 -4.64 -27.16 15.48
N GLU A 71 -4.33 -27.54 14.24
CA GLU A 71 -3.61 -28.80 13.96
C GLU A 71 -2.09 -28.67 14.19
N ASP A 72 -1.57 -27.45 14.22
CA ASP A 72 -0.20 -27.11 14.60
C ASP A 72 -0.21 -25.74 15.29
N LYS A 73 0.82 -25.43 16.10
CA LYS A 73 0.91 -24.25 16.99
C LYS A 73 1.02 -22.90 16.24
N GLU A 74 0.42 -22.76 15.07
CA GLU A 74 0.39 -21.54 14.28
C GLU A 74 -0.50 -20.50 14.96
N GLN A 75 0.15 -19.46 15.47
CA GLN A 75 -0.53 -18.28 15.99
C GLN A 75 -0.85 -17.34 14.82
N GLY A 76 -2.07 -16.83 14.77
CA GLY A 76 -2.50 -15.82 13.79
C GLY A 76 -3.63 -16.28 12.87
N MET A 77 -3.79 -17.60 12.65
CA MET A 77 -4.82 -18.16 11.78
C MET A 77 -5.35 -19.48 12.33
N LEU A 78 -6.67 -19.66 12.30
CA LEU A 78 -7.34 -20.93 12.56
C LEU A 78 -8.09 -21.39 11.31
N SER A 79 -7.70 -22.53 10.78
CA SER A 79 -8.40 -23.21 9.69
C SER A 79 -9.34 -24.27 10.25
N PHE A 80 -10.60 -24.27 9.83
CA PHE A 80 -11.59 -25.25 10.29
C PHE A 80 -12.56 -25.64 9.18
N LYS A 81 -13.06 -26.88 9.23
CA LYS A 81 -14.06 -27.37 8.28
C LYS A 81 -15.43 -26.75 8.59
N THR A 82 -16.09 -26.22 7.57
CA THR A 82 -17.50 -25.77 7.65
C THR A 82 -18.48 -26.75 7.01
N SER A 83 -17.98 -27.67 6.17
CA SER A 83 -18.65 -28.86 5.64
C SER A 83 -17.59 -29.89 5.18
N GLU A 84 -18.00 -31.05 4.66
CA GLU A 84 -17.07 -32.09 4.17
C GLU A 84 -16.10 -31.59 3.08
N HIS A 85 -16.50 -30.57 2.30
CA HIS A 85 -15.72 -30.04 1.17
C HIS A 85 -15.30 -28.58 1.32
N LEU A 86 -15.69 -27.90 2.40
CA LEU A 86 -15.42 -26.48 2.60
C LEU A 86 -14.63 -26.27 3.89
N PHE A 87 -13.54 -25.55 3.74
CA PHE A 87 -12.76 -25.01 4.85
C PHE A 87 -13.02 -23.51 4.96
N SER A 88 -12.85 -23.00 6.16
CA SER A 88 -12.94 -21.58 6.46
C SER A 88 -11.83 -21.20 7.41
N MET A 89 -11.51 -19.91 7.44
CA MET A 89 -10.41 -19.37 8.22
C MET A 89 -10.91 -18.29 9.16
N LEU A 90 -10.37 -18.26 10.37
CA LEU A 90 -10.49 -17.17 11.31
C LEU A 90 -9.09 -16.58 11.50
N LEU A 91 -8.94 -15.28 11.24
CA LEU A 91 -7.67 -14.57 11.37
C LEU A 91 -7.66 -13.77 12.67
N SER A 92 -6.55 -13.85 13.39
CA SER A 92 -6.30 -13.04 14.59
C SER A 92 -5.38 -11.90 14.24
N TYR A 93 -5.96 -10.72 13.98
CA TYR A 93 -5.16 -9.62 13.46
C TYR A 93 -5.73 -8.28 13.90
N SER A 94 -5.20 -7.66 14.95
CA SER A 94 -5.72 -6.39 15.49
C SER A 94 -5.26 -5.16 14.71
N ASP A 95 -5.89 -4.01 14.97
CA ASP A 95 -5.42 -2.70 14.51
C ASP A 95 -3.97 -2.42 14.90
N GLN A 96 -3.57 -2.84 16.09
CA GLN A 96 -2.18 -2.72 16.54
C GLN A 96 -1.23 -3.60 15.71
N ASP A 97 -1.66 -4.82 15.34
CA ASP A 97 -0.89 -5.72 14.49
C ASP A 97 -0.72 -5.12 13.07
N ARG A 98 -1.78 -4.49 12.53
CA ARG A 98 -1.73 -3.76 11.24
C ARG A 98 -0.79 -2.57 11.28
N PHE A 99 -0.90 -1.76 12.34
CA PHE A 99 -0.03 -0.61 12.54
C PHE A 99 1.44 -1.02 12.66
N ASN A 100 1.72 -2.14 13.34
CA ASN A 100 3.06 -2.70 13.41
C ASN A 100 3.52 -3.23 12.05
N SER A 101 2.64 -3.86 11.27
CA SER A 101 2.95 -4.29 9.91
C SER A 101 3.37 -3.13 9.01
N LEU A 102 2.67 -1.99 9.08
CA LEU A 102 3.05 -0.78 8.34
C LEU A 102 4.44 -0.27 8.72
N LYS A 103 4.78 -0.31 10.01
CA LYS A 103 6.14 0.05 10.48
C LYS A 103 7.19 -0.91 9.93
N SER A 104 6.90 -2.21 9.92
CA SER A 104 7.77 -3.22 9.32
C SER A 104 7.94 -3.00 7.82
N SER A 105 6.87 -2.68 7.07
CA SER A 105 6.97 -2.33 5.65
C SER A 105 7.84 -1.10 5.42
N LEU A 106 7.73 -0.08 6.27
CA LEU A 106 8.58 1.11 6.17
C LEU A 106 10.05 0.78 6.47
N GLN A 107 10.32 -0.10 7.43
CA GLN A 107 11.68 -0.58 7.70
C GLN A 107 12.29 -1.24 6.47
N ILE A 108 11.52 -2.13 5.83
CA ILE A 108 11.95 -2.82 4.61
C ILE A 108 12.23 -1.82 3.49
N ALA A 109 11.38 -0.81 3.32
CA ALA A 109 11.59 0.22 2.31
C ALA A 109 12.90 1.02 2.55
N ILE A 110 13.19 1.36 3.81
CA ILE A 110 14.44 2.03 4.21
C ILE A 110 15.65 1.13 3.96
N GLU A 111 15.57 -0.15 4.35
CA GLU A 111 16.65 -1.13 4.11
C GLU A 111 16.91 -1.33 2.61
N ASN A 112 15.86 -1.38 1.79
CA ASN A 112 16.00 -1.47 0.34
C ASN A 112 16.60 -0.20 -0.29
N GLU A 113 16.30 0.98 0.25
CA GLU A 113 16.98 2.22 -0.15
C GLU A 113 18.47 2.16 0.20
N GLU A 114 18.83 1.72 1.41
CA GLU A 114 20.23 1.56 1.83
C GLU A 114 21.00 0.63 0.86
N LEU A 115 20.41 -0.53 0.54
CA LEU A 115 20.99 -1.48 -0.44
C LEU A 115 21.12 -0.88 -1.84
N TYR A 116 20.14 -0.08 -2.27
CA TYR A 116 20.21 0.65 -3.54
C TYR A 116 21.35 1.69 -3.52
N LEU A 117 21.53 2.43 -2.42
CA LEU A 117 22.58 3.43 -2.31
C LEU A 117 23.99 2.83 -2.30
N GLU A 118 24.15 1.60 -1.81
CA GLU A 118 25.42 0.87 -1.90
C GLU A 118 25.81 0.51 -3.34
N ASN A 119 24.82 0.22 -4.19
CA ASN A 119 25.04 -0.09 -5.61
C ASN A 119 23.84 0.35 -6.48
N PRO A 120 23.79 1.65 -6.87
CA PRO A 120 22.63 2.21 -7.58
C PRO A 120 22.52 1.75 -9.04
N THR A 121 23.50 1.00 -9.54
CA THR A 121 23.51 0.43 -10.88
C THR A 121 23.12 -1.04 -10.92
N ASP A 122 22.83 -1.65 -9.77
CA ASP A 122 22.31 -3.01 -9.71
C ASP A 122 20.80 -3.03 -9.95
N PHE A 123 20.36 -3.95 -10.80
CA PHE A 123 18.95 -4.06 -11.17
C PHE A 123 18.09 -4.58 -10.01
N PHE A 124 18.57 -5.54 -9.23
CA PHE A 124 17.77 -6.15 -8.16
C PHE A 124 17.56 -5.16 -7.01
N THR A 125 18.59 -4.41 -6.62
CA THR A 125 18.44 -3.37 -5.59
C THR A 125 17.53 -2.23 -6.08
N ALA A 126 17.69 -1.78 -7.34
CA ALA A 126 16.80 -0.80 -7.94
C ALA A 126 15.33 -1.27 -7.97
N TYR A 127 15.09 -2.52 -8.38
CA TYR A 127 13.76 -3.11 -8.43
C TYR A 127 13.10 -3.14 -7.04
N HIS A 128 13.79 -3.64 -6.01
CA HIS A 128 13.23 -3.72 -4.66
C HIS A 128 13.05 -2.36 -3.99
N TYR A 129 13.95 -1.41 -4.27
CA TYR A 129 13.81 -0.02 -3.84
C TYR A 129 12.53 0.60 -4.42
N ILE A 130 12.28 0.45 -5.72
CA ILE A 130 11.05 0.94 -6.36
C ILE A 130 9.83 0.22 -5.80
N ASP A 131 9.86 -1.12 -5.71
CA ASP A 131 8.68 -1.93 -5.39
C ASP A 131 8.11 -1.65 -4.00
N THR A 132 8.97 -1.27 -3.05
CA THR A 132 8.62 -1.04 -1.65
C THR A 132 8.51 0.44 -1.27
N HIS A 133 8.78 1.37 -2.19
CA HIS A 133 8.87 2.79 -1.88
C HIS A 133 7.54 3.40 -1.41
N PRO A 134 7.51 4.20 -0.31
CA PRO A 134 6.26 4.78 0.21
C PRO A 134 5.53 5.73 -0.75
N ALA A 135 6.24 6.31 -1.72
CA ALA A 135 5.63 7.11 -2.80
C ALA A 135 4.58 6.31 -3.62
N PHE A 136 4.63 4.99 -3.57
CA PHE A 136 3.74 4.10 -4.31
C PHE A 136 2.77 3.31 -3.43
N TRP A 137 2.75 3.57 -2.12
CA TRP A 137 1.81 2.87 -1.25
C TRP A 137 0.38 3.28 -1.57
N THR A 138 -0.53 2.30 -1.57
CA THR A 138 -1.93 2.53 -1.87
C THR A 138 -2.86 1.93 -0.83
N VAL A 139 -3.99 2.58 -0.60
CA VAL A 139 -5.06 2.09 0.26
C VAL A 139 -5.88 1.06 -0.50
N MET A 140 -6.09 -0.11 0.12
CA MET A 140 -7.08 -1.07 -0.31
C MET A 140 -8.42 -0.74 0.40
N GLY A 141 -9.39 -0.24 -0.36
CA GLY A 141 -10.71 0.17 0.15
C GLY A 141 -10.81 1.67 0.47
N GLU A 142 -11.90 2.10 1.10
CA GLU A 142 -12.19 3.51 1.39
C GLU A 142 -11.45 4.03 2.62
N LEU A 143 -10.93 5.26 2.52
CA LEU A 143 -10.29 5.93 3.65
C LEU A 143 -11.31 6.33 4.74
N PRO A 144 -10.91 6.30 6.02
CA PRO A 144 -9.63 5.77 6.51
C PRO A 144 -9.67 4.23 6.57
N SER A 145 -8.65 3.57 6.00
CA SER A 145 -8.57 2.09 5.93
C SER A 145 -7.29 1.59 6.58
N TRP A 146 -7.41 0.38 7.07
CA TRP A 146 -6.37 -0.39 7.73
C TRP A 146 -5.52 -1.23 6.76
N TYR A 147 -5.95 -1.30 5.50
CA TYR A 147 -5.30 -2.12 4.47
C TYR A 147 -4.56 -1.24 3.49
N TRP A 148 -3.24 -1.38 3.48
CA TRP A 148 -2.36 -0.70 2.54
C TRP A 148 -1.56 -1.73 1.73
N ALA A 149 -1.49 -1.52 0.42
CA ALA A 149 -0.53 -2.18 -0.44
C ALA A 149 0.80 -1.43 -0.33
N THR A 150 1.80 -2.07 0.28
CA THR A 150 3.13 -1.49 0.50
C THR A 150 4.21 -2.08 -0.41
N GLU A 151 3.83 -3.02 -1.28
CA GLU A 151 4.71 -3.73 -2.21
C GLU A 151 3.96 -4.11 -3.50
N GLY A 152 4.69 -4.62 -4.50
CA GLY A 152 4.12 -5.07 -5.78
C GLY A 152 3.85 -3.94 -6.77
N HIS A 153 4.35 -2.73 -6.54
CA HIS A 153 4.22 -1.62 -7.47
C HIS A 153 4.86 -1.92 -8.83
N CYS A 154 5.99 -2.63 -8.86
CA CYS A 154 6.69 -2.96 -10.09
C CYS A 154 5.86 -3.81 -11.05
N GLN A 155 4.86 -4.56 -10.54
CA GLN A 155 3.93 -5.33 -11.37
C GLN A 155 2.88 -4.45 -12.09
N ARG A 156 2.75 -3.19 -11.67
CA ARG A 156 1.78 -2.22 -12.18
C ARG A 156 2.42 -1.15 -13.08
N ILE A 157 3.75 -1.14 -13.20
CA ILE A 157 4.47 -0.22 -14.07
C ILE A 157 4.16 -0.56 -15.53
N SER A 158 3.66 0.43 -16.26
CA SER A 158 3.45 0.32 -17.70
C SER A 158 4.80 0.24 -18.40
N HIS A 159 4.95 -0.73 -19.29
CA HIS A 159 6.17 -0.90 -20.06
C HIS A 159 5.86 -1.29 -21.51
N TRP A 160 6.61 -0.74 -22.45
CA TRP A 160 6.48 -1.05 -23.87
C TRP A 160 7.82 -0.87 -24.59
N VAL A 161 7.88 -1.39 -25.81
CA VAL A 161 9.00 -1.20 -26.72
C VAL A 161 8.69 -0.01 -27.63
N TYR A 162 9.57 0.97 -27.65
CA TYR A 162 9.50 2.14 -28.51
C TYR A 162 10.63 2.10 -29.54
N LYS A 163 10.37 2.54 -30.77
CA LYS A 163 11.43 2.74 -31.78
C LYS A 163 11.76 4.22 -31.84
N ASP A 164 13.00 4.56 -31.50
CA ASP A 164 13.52 5.92 -31.56
C ASP A 164 13.43 6.48 -32.98
N ASP A 165 12.80 7.65 -33.14
CA ASP A 165 12.54 8.24 -34.46
C ASP A 165 13.80 8.82 -35.11
N GLU A 166 14.82 9.18 -34.32
CA GLU A 166 16.04 9.80 -34.83
C GLU A 166 17.02 8.75 -35.36
N ASN A 167 17.19 7.64 -34.62
CA ASN A 167 18.21 6.63 -34.93
C ASN A 167 17.65 5.23 -35.22
N GLY A 168 16.33 5.02 -35.05
CA GLY A 168 15.67 3.75 -35.31
C GLY A 168 15.93 2.65 -34.29
N GLN A 169 16.64 2.94 -33.19
CA GLN A 169 16.97 1.99 -32.13
C GLN A 169 15.72 1.65 -31.30
N LEU A 170 15.57 0.38 -30.93
CA LEU A 170 14.53 -0.05 -30.01
C LEU A 170 14.93 0.28 -28.58
N LYS A 171 14.01 0.87 -27.82
CA LYS A 171 14.14 1.18 -26.40
C LYS A 171 13.00 0.55 -25.61
N ILE A 172 13.27 0.20 -24.37
CA ILE A 172 12.26 -0.12 -23.37
C ILE A 172 11.89 1.17 -22.67
N CYS A 173 10.60 1.51 -22.67
CA CYS A 173 10.08 2.66 -21.94
C CYS A 173 9.22 2.19 -20.76
N LEU A 174 9.33 2.90 -19.64
CA LEU A 174 8.55 2.72 -18.43
C LEU A 174 7.77 4.01 -18.15
N GLU A 175 6.50 3.86 -17.84
CA GLU A 175 5.65 4.91 -17.27
C GLU A 175 5.07 4.41 -15.95
N THR A 176 5.11 5.26 -14.95
CA THR A 176 4.45 5.00 -13.67
C THR A 176 3.88 6.27 -13.07
N GLY A 177 3.15 6.11 -11.97
CA GLY A 177 2.53 7.18 -11.25
C GLY A 177 2.86 7.17 -9.77
N SER A 178 2.81 8.35 -9.16
CA SER A 178 2.88 8.51 -7.71
C SER A 178 1.48 8.75 -7.14
N HIS A 179 1.33 8.62 -5.82
CA HIS A 179 0.11 9.06 -5.16
C HIS A 179 0.00 10.59 -5.16
N VAL A 180 -1.22 11.12 -5.21
CA VAL A 180 -1.45 12.58 -5.13
C VAL A 180 -1.76 12.97 -3.68
N ASN A 181 -1.04 13.97 -3.16
CA ASN A 181 -1.14 14.42 -1.76
C ASN A 181 -2.21 15.52 -1.53
N LYS A 182 -3.11 15.80 -2.50
CA LYS A 182 -4.11 16.88 -2.37
C LYS A 182 -5.50 16.50 -2.87
N ILE A 183 -6.51 16.86 -2.07
CA ILE A 183 -7.93 16.87 -2.42
C ILE A 183 -8.17 18.05 -3.36
N THR A 184 -8.02 17.87 -4.66
CA THR A 184 -8.38 18.93 -5.61
C THR A 184 -9.67 18.71 -6.38
N ASP A 185 -10.31 17.53 -6.36
CA ASP A 185 -11.71 17.31 -6.79
C ASP A 185 -12.00 15.80 -6.80
N SER A 186 -12.86 15.27 -5.90
CA SER A 186 -13.32 13.86 -5.91
C SER A 186 -12.23 12.77 -6.05
N VAL A 187 -10.96 13.11 -5.81
CA VAL A 187 -9.80 12.24 -6.05
C VAL A 187 -9.82 11.11 -5.02
N LYS A 188 -9.62 9.89 -5.51
CA LYS A 188 -9.37 8.69 -4.74
C LYS A 188 -7.94 8.71 -4.17
N ILE A 189 -7.69 9.65 -3.25
CA ILE A 189 -6.36 9.93 -2.70
C ILE A 189 -5.78 8.66 -2.09
N TYR A 190 -4.52 8.38 -2.43
CA TYR A 190 -3.79 7.18 -2.04
C TYR A 190 -4.43 5.85 -2.46
N GLN A 191 -5.55 5.80 -3.19
CA GLN A 191 -6.09 4.52 -3.68
C GLN A 191 -5.57 4.19 -5.08
N GLU A 192 -5.18 5.21 -5.85
CA GLU A 192 -4.72 5.09 -7.23
C GLU A 192 -3.44 5.90 -7.44
N HIS A 193 -2.61 5.45 -8.39
CA HIS A 193 -1.46 6.19 -8.87
C HIS A 193 -1.85 7.01 -10.09
N TYR A 194 -1.43 8.27 -10.12
CA TYR A 194 -1.60 9.13 -11.28
C TYR A 194 -0.27 9.28 -11.99
N HIS A 195 -0.31 9.25 -13.32
CA HIS A 195 0.90 9.35 -14.15
C HIS A 195 1.76 10.54 -13.71
N ASP A 196 3.03 10.25 -13.43
CA ASP A 196 4.02 11.23 -13.04
C ASP A 196 5.12 11.26 -14.11
N TYR A 197 4.98 12.21 -15.04
CA TYR A 197 5.90 12.35 -16.17
C TYR A 197 7.37 12.55 -15.76
N ARG A 198 7.64 12.94 -14.51
CA ARG A 198 9.00 13.07 -13.98
C ARG A 198 9.68 11.71 -13.81
N LEU A 199 8.90 10.64 -13.79
CA LEU A 199 9.34 9.25 -13.64
C LEU A 199 9.37 8.49 -14.97
N ASP A 200 9.05 9.14 -16.10
CA ASP A 200 9.11 8.50 -17.41
C ASP A 200 10.55 8.18 -17.80
N VAL A 201 10.79 6.93 -18.21
CA VAL A 201 12.13 6.44 -18.57
C VAL A 201 12.08 5.74 -19.91
N CYS A 202 13.13 5.94 -20.73
CA CYS A 202 13.47 5.01 -21.79
C CYS A 202 14.96 4.58 -21.70
N ALA A 203 15.23 3.31 -21.96
CA ALA A 203 16.58 2.74 -21.95
C ALA A 203 16.72 1.60 -22.96
N ASP A 204 17.96 1.14 -23.19
CA ASP A 204 18.23 0.12 -24.20
C ASP A 204 17.82 -1.28 -23.72
N THR A 205 17.75 -1.49 -22.41
CA THR A 205 17.29 -2.74 -21.79
C THR A 205 16.27 -2.48 -20.68
N PHE A 206 15.55 -3.53 -20.30
CA PHE A 206 14.59 -3.48 -19.20
C PHE A 206 15.26 -3.14 -17.87
N GLU A 207 16.40 -3.77 -17.58
CA GLU A 207 17.17 -3.54 -16.36
C GLU A 207 17.66 -2.10 -16.26
N GLN A 208 18.19 -1.56 -17.36
CA GLN A 208 18.62 -0.17 -17.41
C GLN A 208 17.46 0.81 -17.21
N ALA A 209 16.26 0.45 -17.67
CA ALA A 209 15.08 1.28 -17.47
C ALA A 209 14.69 1.34 -15.98
N PHE A 210 14.71 0.21 -15.27
CA PHE A 210 14.47 0.17 -13.82
C PHE A 210 15.56 0.90 -13.02
N ILE A 211 16.83 0.75 -13.39
CA ILE A 211 17.93 1.50 -12.77
C ILE A 211 17.73 3.00 -12.91
N LYS A 212 17.35 3.47 -14.11
CA LYS A 212 17.06 4.89 -14.35
C LYS A 212 15.81 5.35 -13.59
N LEU A 213 14.77 4.51 -13.50
CA LEU A 213 13.56 4.83 -12.75
C LEU A 213 13.86 5.00 -11.25
N ALA A 214 14.66 4.10 -10.66
CA ALA A 214 15.11 4.22 -9.28
C ALA A 214 15.88 5.53 -9.04
N ALA A 215 16.73 5.93 -10.00
CA ALA A 215 17.43 7.20 -9.92
C ALA A 215 16.49 8.42 -9.95
N LEU A 216 15.44 8.39 -10.79
CA LEU A 216 14.43 9.45 -10.82
C LEU A 216 13.59 9.47 -9.54
N LEU A 217 13.18 8.30 -9.04
CA LEU A 217 12.46 8.15 -7.78
C LEU A 217 13.25 8.77 -6.62
N TYR A 218 14.53 8.41 -6.48
CA TYR A 218 15.41 8.98 -5.46
C TYR A 218 15.64 10.48 -5.64
N LYS A 219 15.65 10.98 -6.89
CA LYS A 219 15.77 12.41 -7.19
C LYS A 219 14.55 13.20 -6.71
N PHE A 220 13.34 12.69 -6.91
CA PHE A 220 12.10 13.44 -6.69
C PHE A 220 11.41 13.15 -5.36
N PHE A 221 11.66 12.00 -4.73
CA PHE A 221 11.00 11.59 -3.50
C PHE A 221 12.02 11.27 -2.41
N ASP A 222 11.67 11.56 -1.16
CA ASP A 222 12.39 11.03 -0.01
C ASP A 222 11.90 9.62 0.34
N ASN A 223 12.58 9.00 1.29
CA ASN A 223 12.29 7.64 1.74
C ASN A 223 11.02 7.49 2.59
N GLN A 224 10.34 8.60 2.86
CA GLN A 224 9.00 8.62 3.45
C GLN A 224 7.93 8.79 2.37
N GLY A 225 8.31 8.82 1.09
CA GLY A 225 7.40 9.00 -0.04
C GLY A 225 6.96 10.44 -0.26
N ILE A 226 7.63 11.42 0.36
CA ILE A 226 7.31 12.84 0.24
C ILE A 226 8.12 13.42 -0.93
N GLU A 227 7.46 14.25 -1.74
CA GLU A 227 8.15 15.00 -2.80
C GLU A 227 9.21 15.94 -2.21
N ARG A 228 10.42 15.86 -2.75
CA ARG A 228 11.51 16.78 -2.42
C ARG A 228 11.22 18.16 -3.02
N ALA A 229 11.29 19.19 -2.20
CA ALA A 229 11.07 20.56 -2.65
C ALA A 229 12.17 21.03 -3.61
N GLU A 230 11.81 21.91 -4.54
CA GLU A 230 12.76 22.69 -5.38
C GLU A 230 13.67 21.84 -6.29
N VAL A 231 13.27 20.62 -6.64
CA VAL A 231 14.03 19.79 -7.59
C VAL A 231 13.79 20.26 -9.03
N GLU A 232 14.81 20.87 -9.63
CA GLU A 232 14.76 21.32 -11.01
C GLU A 232 14.59 20.14 -11.99
N HIS A 233 13.61 20.27 -12.87
CA HIS A 233 13.34 19.32 -13.93
C HIS A 233 12.71 20.03 -15.13
N GLN A 234 13.05 19.54 -16.32
CA GLN A 234 12.50 20.07 -17.55
C GLN A 234 11.13 19.42 -17.79
N LYS A 235 10.09 20.24 -17.90
CA LYS A 235 8.77 19.78 -18.32
C LYS A 235 8.80 19.40 -19.79
N PRO A 236 8.25 18.23 -20.17
CA PRO A 236 8.06 17.92 -21.58
C PRO A 236 7.02 18.87 -22.19
N MET A 237 7.11 19.09 -23.51
CA MET A 237 6.28 20.07 -24.22
C MET A 237 4.78 19.84 -24.01
N TRP A 238 4.33 18.60 -24.03
CA TRP A 238 2.92 18.26 -23.84
C TRP A 238 2.39 18.67 -22.46
N VAL A 239 3.22 18.65 -21.41
CA VAL A 239 2.84 19.12 -20.06
C VAL A 239 2.65 20.64 -20.09
N LEU A 240 3.56 21.37 -20.74
CA LEU A 240 3.46 22.82 -20.88
C LEU A 240 2.20 23.22 -21.67
N GLU A 241 1.91 22.50 -22.75
CA GLU A 241 0.70 22.68 -23.56
C GLU A 241 -0.57 22.39 -22.75
N LEU A 242 -0.58 21.31 -21.96
CA LEU A 242 -1.70 20.96 -21.09
C LEU A 242 -1.94 22.02 -20.01
N GLU A 243 -0.88 22.52 -19.35
CA GLU A 243 -0.99 23.59 -18.35
C GLU A 243 -1.54 24.89 -18.95
N GLN A 244 -1.15 25.21 -20.18
CA GLN A 244 -1.69 26.34 -20.92
C GLN A 244 -3.19 26.14 -21.22
N GLN A 245 -3.57 24.97 -21.73
CA GLN A 245 -4.98 24.64 -22.00
C GLN A 245 -5.86 24.70 -20.75
N ILE A 246 -5.38 24.18 -19.61
CA ILE A 246 -6.07 24.27 -18.32
C ILE A 246 -6.25 25.75 -17.91
N THR A 247 -5.22 26.57 -18.11
CA THR A 247 -5.28 28.00 -17.79
C THR A 247 -6.30 28.73 -18.65
N GLU A 248 -6.33 28.45 -19.95
CA GLU A 248 -7.31 29.01 -20.89
C GLU A 248 -8.74 28.58 -20.54
N PHE A 249 -8.94 27.30 -20.22
CA PHE A 249 -10.22 26.77 -19.80
C PHE A 249 -10.75 27.41 -18.51
N LYS A 250 -9.88 27.60 -17.50
CA LYS A 250 -10.25 28.27 -16.24
C LYS A 250 -10.64 29.73 -16.47
N LYS A 251 -9.98 30.43 -17.39
CA LYS A 251 -10.36 31.80 -17.79
C LYS A 251 -11.75 31.80 -18.43
N TRP A 252 -11.98 30.91 -19.39
CA TRP A 252 -13.28 30.78 -20.05
C TRP A 252 -14.41 30.48 -19.06
N GLN A 253 -14.21 29.55 -18.11
CA GLN A 253 -15.20 29.29 -17.05
C GLN A 253 -15.47 30.50 -16.14
N ALA A 254 -14.47 31.33 -15.88
CA ALA A 254 -14.65 32.53 -15.07
C ALA A 254 -15.44 33.60 -15.83
N ASP A 255 -15.23 33.70 -17.15
CA ASP A 255 -15.90 34.67 -18.03
C ASP A 255 -17.35 34.25 -18.35
N ASP A 256 -17.66 32.95 -18.45
CA ASP A 256 -19.02 32.43 -18.69
C ASP A 256 -19.91 32.42 -17.42
N ASN A 257 -19.34 32.67 -16.24
CA ASN A 257 -20.07 32.82 -14.96
C ASN A 257 -20.33 34.30 -14.58
N LEU A 258 -20.12 35.24 -15.51
CA LEU A 258 -20.46 36.67 -15.41
C LEU A 258 -21.70 37.01 -16.26
#